data_AF-A0A9E0PNH7-F1
#
_entry.id   AF-A0A9E0PNH7-F1
#
_cell.length_a   1.000
_cell.length_b   1.000
_cell.length_c   1.000
_cell.angle_alpha   90.00
_cell.angle_beta   90.00
_cell.angle_gamma   90.00
#
_symmetry.space_group_name_H-M   'P 1'
#
loop_
_entity.id
_entity.type
_entity.pdbx_description
1 polymer ?
#
loop_
_entity_poly.entity_id
_entity_poly.type
_entity_poly.pdbx_seq_one_letter_code
_entity_poly.pdbx_strand_id
1 'polypeptide(L)'
;MSYLISTVTRPAFSQPAEPAAVEPAKDIAKDAFNTSYQKGAKLFREKKYQAAAAYLTVAAKSPVDDGEAGILLGYCFYEMHQYQKALEQYKKVSVNGKLISVKNRAQRLAATLNTYMRGICPGNCLKPTTPGWRKMAVPGKPDRLVWMVFPYLDPAGKGGSEYWSNDHMGEVIEYVNGRPINKGPCPTCAGTGKVSLPK
;
A
#
# COMPACT_ATOMS: atom_id res chain seq x y z
N MET A 1 82.18 -24.61 -42.51
CA MET A 1 81.74 -23.65 -41.47
C MET A 1 80.22 -23.74 -41.37
N SER A 2 79.73 -24.62 -40.49
CA SER A 2 78.30 -24.87 -40.30
C SER A 2 77.93 -24.38 -38.91
N TYR A 3 77.09 -23.35 -38.82
CA TYR A 3 76.57 -22.83 -37.56
C TYR A 3 75.37 -23.68 -37.11
N LEU A 4 75.51 -24.34 -35.97
CA LEU A 4 74.41 -25.03 -35.27
C LEU A 4 73.64 -24.01 -34.41
N ILE A 5 72.35 -23.87 -34.69
CA ILE A 5 71.42 -23.05 -33.92
C ILE A 5 71.02 -23.84 -32.67
N SER A 6 71.47 -23.39 -31.50
CA SER A 6 71.10 -23.94 -30.21
C SER A 6 69.68 -23.51 -29.83
N THR A 7 68.75 -24.45 -29.76
CA THR A 7 67.37 -24.23 -29.31
C THR A 7 67.33 -24.16 -27.78
N VAL A 8 67.10 -22.97 -27.24
CA VAL A 8 66.86 -22.77 -25.80
C VAL A 8 65.43 -23.16 -25.47
N THR A 9 65.26 -24.28 -24.78
CA THR A 9 64.00 -24.75 -24.19
C THR A 9 63.61 -23.83 -23.03
N ARG A 10 62.46 -23.14 -23.12
CA ARG A 10 61.90 -22.35 -22.00
C ARG A 10 61.29 -23.29 -20.95
N PRO A 11 61.52 -23.07 -19.64
CA PRO A 11 60.82 -23.84 -18.61
C PRO A 11 59.34 -23.40 -18.52
N ALA A 12 58.45 -24.38 -18.40
CA ALA A 12 57.03 -24.18 -18.16
C ALA A 12 56.82 -23.56 -16.77
N PHE A 13 56.31 -22.34 -16.73
CA PHE A 13 55.91 -21.66 -15.50
C PHE A 13 54.57 -22.25 -15.04
N SER A 14 54.60 -23.14 -14.06
CA SER A 14 53.39 -23.66 -13.41
C SER A 14 52.73 -22.54 -12.61
N GLN A 15 51.53 -22.12 -13.03
CA GLN A 15 50.69 -21.23 -12.23
C GLN A 15 50.28 -21.95 -10.94
N PRO A 16 50.41 -21.33 -9.74
CA PRO A 16 49.77 -21.85 -8.55
C PRO A 16 48.25 -21.68 -8.68
N ALA A 17 47.51 -22.76 -8.40
CA ALA A 17 46.07 -22.77 -8.34
C ALA A 17 45.56 -21.77 -7.30
N GLU A 18 44.71 -20.82 -7.72
CA GLU A 18 43.93 -19.98 -6.83
C GLU A 18 43.01 -20.84 -5.95
N PRO A 19 42.99 -20.67 -4.61
CA PRO A 19 42.06 -21.40 -3.77
C PRO A 19 40.65 -20.83 -3.90
N ALA A 20 39.75 -21.64 -4.45
CA ALA A 20 38.31 -21.44 -4.39
C ALA A 20 37.81 -21.52 -2.93
N ALA A 21 37.54 -20.39 -2.29
CA ALA A 21 36.77 -20.33 -1.05
C ALA A 21 36.26 -18.90 -0.81
N VAL A 22 35.01 -18.80 -0.34
CA VAL A 22 34.27 -17.62 0.18
C VAL A 22 33.37 -16.85 -0.82
N GLU A 23 32.21 -17.40 -1.22
CA GLU A 23 30.99 -16.63 -1.56
C GLU A 23 29.62 -17.38 -1.39
N PRO A 24 29.45 -18.60 -0.81
CA PRO A 24 28.16 -19.33 -0.93
C PRO A 24 26.98 -18.67 -0.20
N ALA A 25 27.21 -17.90 0.87
CA ALA A 25 26.13 -17.33 1.69
C ALA A 25 25.36 -16.20 1.00
N LYS A 26 26.03 -15.42 0.15
CA LYS A 26 25.44 -14.25 -0.52
C LYS A 26 24.55 -14.66 -1.69
N ASP A 27 24.93 -15.71 -2.39
CA ASP A 27 24.16 -16.27 -3.50
C ASP A 27 22.89 -16.97 -3.00
N ILE A 28 22.98 -17.75 -1.91
CA ILE A 28 21.81 -18.37 -1.27
C ILE A 28 20.80 -17.30 -0.81
N ALA A 29 21.27 -16.21 -0.20
CA ALA A 29 20.41 -15.11 0.23
C ALA A 29 19.73 -14.40 -0.95
N LYS A 30 20.43 -14.29 -2.09
CA LYS A 30 19.89 -13.69 -3.32
C LYS A 30 18.84 -14.59 -3.97
N ASP A 31 19.05 -15.90 -3.99
CA ASP A 31 18.08 -16.85 -4.53
C ASP A 31 16.81 -16.93 -3.68
N ALA A 32 16.96 -16.92 -2.35
CA ALA A 32 15.83 -16.86 -1.43
C ALA A 32 15.01 -15.55 -1.58
N PHE A 33 15.71 -14.43 -1.76
CA PHE A 33 15.08 -13.14 -2.08
C PHE A 33 14.31 -13.20 -3.41
N ASN A 34 14.98 -13.63 -4.49
CA ASN A 34 14.39 -13.72 -5.82
C ASN A 34 13.14 -14.61 -5.82
N THR A 35 13.20 -15.76 -5.13
CA THR A 35 12.06 -16.67 -5.00
C THR A 35 10.87 -16.00 -4.31
N SER A 36 11.12 -15.31 -3.20
CA SER A 36 10.08 -14.62 -2.43
C SER A 36 9.48 -13.44 -3.21
N TYR A 37 10.35 -12.65 -3.85
CA TYR A 37 9.97 -11.51 -4.68
C TYR A 37 9.14 -11.93 -5.88
N GLN A 38 9.58 -12.95 -6.63
CA GLN A 38 8.86 -13.43 -7.81
C GLN A 38 7.48 -14.00 -7.44
N LYS A 39 7.38 -14.77 -6.35
CA LYS A 39 6.08 -15.27 -5.85
C LYS A 39 5.16 -14.10 -5.46
N GLY A 40 5.67 -13.13 -4.72
CA GLY A 40 4.93 -11.92 -4.34
C GLY A 40 4.46 -11.12 -5.56
N ALA A 41 5.35 -10.88 -6.53
CA ALA A 41 5.04 -10.14 -7.76
C ALA A 41 4.06 -10.89 -8.68
N LYS A 42 4.09 -12.22 -8.68
CA LYS A 42 3.09 -13.03 -9.40
C LYS A 42 1.71 -12.86 -8.75
N LEU A 43 1.62 -13.02 -7.43
CA LEU A 43 0.37 -12.86 -6.68
C LEU A 43 -0.20 -11.44 -6.80
N PHE A 44 0.67 -10.43 -6.83
CA PHE A 44 0.28 -9.04 -7.07
C PHE A 44 -0.38 -8.88 -8.44
N ARG A 45 0.20 -9.46 -9.50
CA ARG A 45 -0.38 -9.46 -10.85
C ARG A 45 -1.71 -10.22 -10.90
N GLU A 46 -1.87 -11.25 -10.09
CA GLU A 46 -3.14 -11.98 -9.89
C GLU A 46 -4.15 -11.23 -9.01
N LYS A 47 -3.87 -9.99 -8.58
CA LYS A 47 -4.68 -9.17 -7.66
C LYS A 47 -4.94 -9.79 -6.28
N LYS A 48 -4.13 -10.79 -5.89
CA LYS A 48 -4.19 -11.44 -4.57
C LYS A 48 -3.33 -10.68 -3.57
N TYR A 49 -3.70 -9.44 -3.28
CA TYR A 49 -2.86 -8.47 -2.57
C TYR A 49 -2.48 -8.89 -1.15
N GLN A 50 -3.37 -9.56 -0.42
CA GLN A 50 -3.10 -10.03 0.94
C GLN A 50 -2.01 -11.12 0.97
N ALA A 51 -2.11 -12.09 0.05
CA ALA A 51 -1.10 -13.15 -0.09
C ALA A 51 0.23 -12.57 -0.62
N ALA A 52 0.16 -11.65 -1.59
CA ALA A 52 1.34 -10.96 -2.12
C ALA A 52 2.11 -10.21 -1.02
N ALA A 53 1.40 -9.49 -0.14
CA ALA A 53 2.00 -8.74 0.95
C ALA A 53 2.80 -9.64 1.90
N ALA A 54 2.36 -10.87 2.17
CA ALA A 54 3.09 -11.81 3.02
C ALA A 54 4.47 -12.17 2.45
N TYR A 55 4.52 -12.57 1.16
CA TYR A 55 5.78 -12.89 0.49
C TYR A 55 6.69 -11.67 0.32
N LEU A 56 6.12 -10.50 -0.01
CA LEU A 56 6.87 -9.26 -0.18
C LEU A 56 7.41 -8.71 1.14
N THR A 57 6.74 -8.97 2.27
CA THR A 57 7.27 -8.62 3.60
C THR A 57 8.53 -9.40 3.94
N VAL A 58 8.61 -10.66 3.52
CA VAL A 58 9.83 -11.47 3.66
C VAL A 58 10.93 -10.93 2.74
N ALA A 59 10.59 -10.65 1.48
CA ALA A 59 11.55 -10.12 0.51
C ALA A 59 12.12 -8.75 0.95
N ALA A 60 11.29 -7.83 1.41
CA ALA A 60 11.68 -6.48 1.85
C ALA A 60 12.53 -6.44 3.13
N LYS A 61 12.66 -7.56 3.85
CA LYS A 61 13.57 -7.71 5.00
C LYS A 61 14.96 -8.20 4.59
N SER A 62 15.11 -8.71 3.37
CA SER A 62 16.39 -9.22 2.90
C SER A 62 17.40 -8.09 2.71
N PRO A 63 18.67 -8.25 3.12
CA PRO A 63 19.72 -7.27 2.86
C PRO A 63 20.06 -7.14 1.36
N VAL A 64 19.58 -8.08 0.54
CA VAL A 64 19.76 -8.09 -0.92
C VAL A 64 18.75 -7.16 -1.61
N ASP A 65 17.64 -6.80 -0.94
CA ASP A 65 16.62 -5.91 -1.49
C ASP A 65 17.19 -4.52 -1.77
N ASP A 66 16.96 -4.02 -2.98
CA ASP A 66 17.29 -2.65 -3.36
C ASP A 66 16.20 -1.65 -2.93
N GLY A 67 15.05 -2.17 -2.48
CA GLY A 67 13.87 -1.46 -2.03
C GLY A 67 12.67 -1.66 -2.94
N GLU A 68 12.80 -2.33 -4.09
CA GLU A 68 11.68 -2.64 -4.99
C GLU A 68 10.67 -3.57 -4.33
N ALA A 69 11.10 -4.55 -3.53
CA ALA A 69 10.16 -5.38 -2.77
C ALA A 69 9.35 -4.54 -1.77
N GLY A 70 9.99 -3.56 -1.14
CA GLY A 70 9.35 -2.59 -0.26
C GLY A 70 8.32 -1.70 -0.99
N ILE A 71 8.64 -1.23 -2.19
CA ILE A 71 7.70 -0.45 -3.03
C ILE A 71 6.49 -1.32 -3.41
N LEU A 72 6.72 -2.54 -3.86
CA LEU A 72 5.64 -3.44 -4.27
C LEU A 72 4.74 -3.84 -3.10
N LEU A 73 5.31 -3.99 -1.90
CA LEU A 73 4.55 -4.16 -0.67
C LEU A 73 3.67 -2.94 -0.36
N GLY A 74 4.21 -1.73 -0.54
CA GLY A 74 3.42 -0.49 -0.42
C GLY A 74 2.23 -0.46 -1.40
N TYR A 75 2.42 -0.92 -2.63
CA TYR A 75 1.33 -1.06 -3.60
C TYR A 75 0.29 -2.08 -3.16
N CYS A 76 0.70 -3.21 -2.59
CA CYS A 76 -0.25 -4.18 -2.02
C CYS A 76 -1.13 -3.52 -0.94
N PHE A 77 -0.53 -2.73 -0.03
CA PHE A 77 -1.30 -2.01 0.99
C PHE A 77 -2.22 -0.96 0.38
N TYR A 78 -1.79 -0.25 -0.66
CA TYR A 78 -2.60 0.72 -1.38
C TYR A 78 -3.85 0.08 -2.00
N GLU A 79 -3.67 -1.05 -2.71
CA GLU A 79 -4.77 -1.79 -3.34
C GLU A 79 -5.72 -2.43 -2.33
N MET A 80 -5.24 -2.73 -1.12
CA MET A 80 -6.07 -3.17 0.01
C MET A 80 -6.72 -1.99 0.77
N HIS A 81 -6.63 -0.77 0.27
CA HIS A 81 -7.12 0.46 0.90
C HIS A 81 -6.50 0.76 2.29
N GLN A 82 -5.35 0.14 2.61
CA GLN A 82 -4.60 0.37 3.84
C GLN A 82 -3.60 1.50 3.64
N TYR A 83 -4.11 2.69 3.31
CA TYR A 83 -3.30 3.84 2.88
C TYR A 83 -2.26 4.30 3.90
N GLN A 84 -2.58 4.21 5.19
CA GLN A 84 -1.63 4.54 6.26
C GLN A 84 -0.38 3.65 6.22
N LYS A 85 -0.58 2.32 6.10
CA LYS A 85 0.53 1.36 6.01
C LYS A 85 1.31 1.51 4.71
N ALA A 86 0.62 1.79 3.60
CA ALA A 86 1.27 2.09 2.33
C ALA A 86 2.20 3.31 2.45
N LEU A 87 1.73 4.39 3.08
CA LEU A 87 2.53 5.60 3.28
C LEU A 87 3.75 5.34 4.15
N GLU A 88 3.58 4.67 5.28
CA GLU A 88 4.68 4.32 6.19
C GLU A 88 5.73 3.49 5.46
N GLN A 89 5.29 2.55 4.61
CA GLN A 89 6.21 1.70 3.88
C GLN A 89 6.95 2.45 2.77
N TYR A 90 6.29 3.35 2.03
CA TYR A 90 6.97 4.21 1.07
C TYR A 90 7.96 5.17 1.75
N LYS A 91 7.59 5.75 2.90
CA LYS A 91 8.51 6.58 3.71
C LYS A 91 9.73 5.77 4.15
N LYS A 92 9.53 4.54 4.63
CA LYS A 92 10.61 3.63 5.02
C LYS A 92 11.57 3.36 3.86
N VAL A 93 11.06 3.04 2.68
CA VAL A 93 11.90 2.78 1.50
C VAL A 93 12.60 4.05 1.02
N SER A 94 11.96 5.22 1.15
CA SER A 94 12.57 6.49 0.75
C SER A 94 13.85 6.82 1.54
N VAL A 95 13.95 6.36 2.79
CA VAL A 95 15.13 6.55 3.63
C VAL A 95 16.13 5.40 3.44
N ASN A 96 15.64 4.15 3.49
CA ASN A 96 16.46 2.96 3.62
C ASN A 96 16.82 2.27 2.29
N GLY A 97 16.21 2.68 1.16
CA GLY A 97 16.46 2.06 -0.14
C GLY A 97 17.94 2.09 -0.53
N LYS A 98 18.41 1.10 -1.29
CA LYS A 98 19.84 1.03 -1.66
C LYS A 98 20.16 1.99 -2.81
N LEU A 99 19.23 2.11 -3.75
CA LEU A 99 19.37 2.92 -4.95
C LEU A 99 18.69 4.28 -4.79
N ILE A 100 19.34 5.36 -5.24
CA ILE A 100 18.78 6.72 -5.23
C ILE A 100 17.49 6.78 -6.07
N SER A 101 17.44 6.06 -7.19
CA SER A 101 16.24 5.96 -8.04
C SER A 101 15.03 5.40 -7.27
N VAL A 102 15.24 4.34 -6.49
CA VAL A 102 14.23 3.69 -5.65
C VAL A 102 13.80 4.63 -4.53
N LYS A 103 14.74 5.31 -3.86
CA LYS A 103 14.43 6.32 -2.84
C LYS A 103 13.54 7.44 -3.39
N ASN A 104 13.94 8.02 -4.53
CA ASN A 104 13.20 9.10 -5.19
C ASN A 104 11.82 8.64 -5.64
N ARG A 105 11.71 7.41 -6.16
CA ARG A 105 10.42 6.82 -6.54
C ARG A 105 9.52 6.64 -5.32
N ALA A 106 10.04 6.06 -4.24
CA ALA A 106 9.29 5.86 -2.99
C ALA A 106 8.88 7.21 -2.36
N GLN A 107 9.75 8.21 -2.38
CA GLN A 107 9.44 9.56 -1.91
C GLN A 107 8.31 10.21 -2.75
N ARG A 108 8.36 10.09 -4.08
CA ARG A 108 7.27 10.56 -4.96
C ARG A 108 5.97 9.83 -4.66
N LEU A 109 6.00 8.50 -4.52
CA LEU A 109 4.82 7.71 -4.18
C LEU A 109 4.24 8.12 -2.82
N ALA A 110 5.08 8.34 -1.82
CA ALA A 110 4.64 8.84 -0.52
C ALA A 110 4.02 10.24 -0.63
N ALA A 111 4.64 11.15 -1.40
CA ALA A 111 4.12 12.49 -1.61
C ALA A 111 2.79 12.48 -2.37
N THR A 112 2.69 11.70 -3.46
CA THR A 112 1.45 11.49 -4.22
C THR A 112 0.38 10.88 -3.34
N LEU A 113 0.68 9.85 -2.56
CA LEU A 113 -0.29 9.25 -1.66
C LEU A 113 -0.76 10.26 -0.61
N ASN A 114 0.16 11.05 -0.07
CA ASN A 114 -0.15 12.10 0.89
C ASN A 114 -1.02 13.21 0.27
N THR A 115 -0.77 13.62 -0.98
CA THR A 115 -1.60 14.64 -1.64
C THR A 115 -2.96 14.11 -2.07
N TYR A 116 -3.02 12.93 -2.70
CA TYR A 116 -4.27 12.32 -3.18
C TYR A 116 -5.16 11.85 -2.02
N MET A 117 -4.58 11.41 -0.91
CA MET A 117 -5.35 11.00 0.28
C MET A 117 -5.60 12.14 1.25
N ARG A 118 -5.01 13.31 1.02
CA ARG A 118 -5.43 14.56 1.65
C ARG A 118 -6.66 15.08 0.91
N GLY A 119 -7.82 14.61 1.33
CA GLY A 119 -9.06 14.84 0.60
C GLY A 119 -10.26 14.17 1.24
N ILE A 120 -11.31 13.99 0.44
CA ILE A 120 -12.55 13.32 0.86
C ILE A 120 -12.21 11.89 1.32
N CYS A 121 -12.70 11.52 2.51
CA CYS A 121 -12.44 10.20 3.08
C CYS A 121 -12.84 9.08 2.10
N PRO A 122 -12.06 8.00 1.95
CA PRO A 122 -12.44 6.86 1.10
C PRO A 122 -13.48 5.94 1.76
N GLY A 123 -13.64 5.98 3.09
CA GLY A 123 -14.57 5.12 3.82
C GLY A 123 -16.05 5.38 3.50
N ASN A 124 -16.95 4.48 3.88
CA ASN A 124 -18.40 4.58 3.59
C ASN A 124 -19.15 5.63 4.44
N CYS A 125 -18.45 6.65 4.94
CA CYS A 125 -19.04 7.67 5.80
C CYS A 125 -19.77 8.76 5.02
N LEU A 126 -20.63 9.52 5.71
CA LEU A 126 -21.34 10.65 5.13
C LEU A 126 -20.37 11.75 4.69
N LYS A 127 -20.48 12.20 3.44
CA LYS A 127 -19.60 13.23 2.86
C LYS A 127 -20.41 14.25 2.09
N PRO A 128 -19.87 15.45 1.84
CA PRO A 128 -20.54 16.44 0.99
C PRO A 128 -20.81 15.94 -0.42
N THR A 129 -19.95 15.04 -0.93
CA THR A 129 -20.08 14.45 -2.26
C THR A 129 -20.98 13.22 -2.28
N THR A 130 -21.50 12.74 -1.14
CA THR A 130 -22.46 11.64 -1.13
C THR A 130 -23.73 12.12 -1.85
N PRO A 131 -24.20 11.41 -2.90
CA PRO A 131 -25.40 11.84 -3.61
C PRO A 131 -26.63 11.69 -2.72
N GLY A 132 -27.65 12.53 -2.95
CA GLY A 132 -28.94 12.42 -2.26
C GLY A 132 -29.15 13.39 -1.09
N TRP A 133 -28.25 14.36 -0.88
CA TRP A 133 -28.51 15.50 0.00
C TRP A 133 -29.68 16.34 -0.49
N ARG A 134 -30.61 16.69 0.40
CA ARG A 134 -31.80 17.48 0.11
C ARG A 134 -31.93 18.61 1.12
N LYS A 135 -32.33 19.80 0.67
CA LYS A 135 -32.82 20.84 1.57
C LYS A 135 -34.24 20.48 1.99
N MET A 136 -34.50 20.44 3.29
CA MET A 136 -35.81 20.16 3.86
C MET A 136 -36.05 21.13 5.02
N ALA A 137 -37.24 21.71 5.09
CA ALA A 137 -37.67 22.51 6.21
C ALA A 137 -38.14 21.56 7.34
N VAL A 138 -37.33 21.44 8.38
CA VAL A 138 -37.64 20.61 9.55
C VAL A 138 -37.96 21.53 10.74
N PRO A 139 -39.15 21.45 11.34
CA PRO A 139 -39.51 22.29 12.48
C PRO A 139 -38.47 22.23 13.61
N GLY A 140 -38.04 23.39 14.11
CA GLY A 140 -37.05 23.48 15.19
C GLY A 140 -35.61 23.13 14.80
N LYS A 141 -35.28 23.13 13.50
CA LYS A 141 -33.91 22.95 13.00
C LYS A 141 -33.52 24.12 12.07
N PRO A 142 -32.23 24.51 12.02
CA PRO A 142 -31.81 25.65 11.21
C PRO A 142 -31.81 25.32 9.71
N ASP A 143 -32.18 26.31 8.88
CA ASP A 143 -32.31 26.19 7.42
C ASP A 143 -30.99 25.93 6.67
N ARG A 144 -29.85 26.07 7.37
CA ARG A 144 -28.53 25.72 6.81
C ARG A 144 -28.36 24.21 6.61
N LEU A 145 -29.20 23.39 7.26
CA LEU A 145 -29.04 21.95 7.23
C LEU A 145 -29.52 21.35 5.91
N VAL A 146 -28.67 20.48 5.37
CA VAL A 146 -29.07 19.55 4.32
C VAL A 146 -29.18 18.17 4.94
N TRP A 147 -30.14 17.40 4.46
CA TRP A 147 -30.54 16.14 5.04
C TRP A 147 -30.38 15.02 4.02
N MET A 148 -29.96 13.86 4.51
CA MET A 148 -29.97 12.63 3.75
C MET A 148 -31.03 11.69 4.32
N VAL A 149 -31.77 11.07 3.41
CA VAL A 149 -32.92 10.22 3.72
C VAL A 149 -32.53 8.77 3.49
N PHE A 150 -32.69 7.94 4.52
CA PHE A 150 -32.41 6.51 4.47
C PHE A 150 -33.73 5.74 4.65
N PRO A 151 -34.38 5.30 3.54
CA PRO A 151 -35.61 4.55 3.61
C PRO A 151 -35.37 3.13 4.13
N TYR A 152 -36.31 2.59 4.88
CA TYR A 152 -36.28 1.22 5.36
C TYR A 152 -37.65 0.57 5.33
N LEU A 153 -37.65 -0.77 5.41
CA LEU A 153 -38.83 -1.59 5.55
C LEU A 153 -38.66 -2.45 6.80
N ASP A 154 -39.54 -2.29 7.77
CA ASP A 154 -39.53 -3.13 8.96
C ASP A 154 -39.96 -4.58 8.60
N PRO A 155 -39.60 -5.60 9.40
CA PRO A 155 -40.01 -6.99 9.17
C PRO A 155 -41.53 -7.19 9.07
N ALA A 156 -42.31 -6.27 9.66
CA ALA A 156 -43.77 -6.24 9.57
C ALA A 156 -44.30 -5.63 8.25
N GLY A 157 -43.43 -5.31 7.29
CA GLY A 157 -43.78 -4.69 6.01
C GLY A 157 -44.14 -3.21 6.07
N LYS A 158 -43.96 -2.56 7.23
CA LYS A 158 -44.19 -1.11 7.39
C LYS A 158 -42.93 -0.34 6.94
N GLY A 159 -43.11 0.56 5.98
CA GLY A 159 -42.04 1.42 5.47
C GLY A 159 -41.83 2.65 6.36
N GLY A 160 -40.57 3.07 6.48
CA GLY A 160 -40.18 4.29 7.18
C GLY A 160 -38.94 4.93 6.57
N SER A 161 -38.47 6.04 7.13
CA SER A 161 -37.21 6.66 6.75
C SER A 161 -36.53 7.27 7.98
N GLU A 162 -35.22 7.10 8.07
CA GLU A 162 -34.38 7.83 9.04
C GLU A 162 -33.65 8.97 8.33
N TYR A 163 -33.30 10.00 9.08
CA TYR A 163 -32.75 11.24 8.54
C TYR A 163 -31.49 11.66 9.29
N TRP A 164 -30.42 11.93 8.54
CA TRP A 164 -29.19 12.50 9.09
C TRP A 164 -28.82 13.78 8.34
N SER A 165 -28.54 14.84 9.09
CA SER A 165 -28.12 16.13 8.54
C SER A 165 -26.62 16.16 8.23
N ASN A 166 -26.16 17.21 7.56
CA ASN A 166 -24.74 17.48 7.39
C ASN A 166 -23.96 17.76 8.69
N ASP A 167 -24.61 17.85 9.85
CA ASP A 167 -23.91 17.86 11.14
C ASP A 167 -23.37 16.46 11.50
N HIS A 168 -23.87 15.39 10.86
CA HIS A 168 -23.41 14.00 11.00
C HIS A 168 -22.36 13.63 9.93
N MET A 169 -21.70 14.63 9.35
CA MET A 169 -20.64 14.41 8.37
C MET A 169 -19.51 13.58 8.98
N GLY A 170 -18.97 12.65 8.20
CA GLY A 170 -17.92 11.74 8.65
C GLY A 170 -18.40 10.58 9.53
N GLU A 171 -19.70 10.46 9.81
CA GLU A 171 -20.27 9.30 10.49
C GLU A 171 -20.65 8.19 9.50
N VAL A 172 -20.72 6.95 9.99
CA VAL A 172 -21.03 5.78 9.16
C VAL A 172 -22.46 5.34 9.42
N ILE A 173 -23.29 5.34 8.37
CA ILE A 173 -24.65 4.83 8.41
C ILE A 173 -24.68 3.47 7.70
N GLU A 174 -25.07 2.43 8.42
CA GLU A 174 -25.14 1.05 7.91
C GLU A 174 -26.52 0.46 8.16
N TYR A 175 -27.00 -0.35 7.22
CA TYR A 175 -28.24 -1.10 7.40
C TYR A 175 -27.96 -2.36 8.20
N VAL A 176 -28.54 -2.45 9.40
CA VAL A 176 -28.53 -3.64 10.24
C VAL A 176 -29.96 -4.14 10.39
N ASN A 177 -30.20 -5.39 10.00
CA ASN A 177 -31.53 -5.99 9.97
C ASN A 177 -32.56 -5.15 9.18
N GLY A 178 -32.12 -4.57 8.05
CA GLY A 178 -32.96 -3.74 7.19
C GLY A 178 -33.20 -2.31 7.68
N ARG A 179 -32.69 -1.94 8.87
CA ARG A 179 -32.84 -0.59 9.44
C ARG A 179 -31.52 0.18 9.40
N PRO A 180 -31.49 1.43 8.93
CA PRO A 180 -30.28 2.24 8.94
C PRO A 180 -29.98 2.63 10.38
N ILE A 181 -28.75 2.36 10.82
CA ILE A 181 -28.25 2.73 12.13
C ILE A 181 -26.99 3.56 11.99
N ASN A 182 -26.84 4.55 12.86
CA ASN A 182 -25.61 5.32 12.96
C ASN A 182 -24.60 4.53 13.79
N LYS A 183 -23.49 4.13 13.18
CA LYS A 183 -22.36 3.45 13.83
C LYS A 183 -21.39 4.41 14.52
N GLY A 184 -21.62 5.71 14.40
CA GLY A 184 -20.78 6.78 14.95
C GLY A 184 -19.68 7.22 13.98
N PRO A 185 -18.60 7.83 14.49
CA PRO A 185 -17.56 8.42 13.67
C PRO A 185 -16.84 7.35 12.85
N CYS A 186 -16.56 7.68 11.58
CA CYS A 186 -15.86 6.78 10.68
C CYS A 186 -14.48 6.41 11.23
N PRO A 187 -14.13 5.11 11.29
CA PRO A 187 -12.83 4.67 11.79
C PRO A 187 -11.66 5.15 10.91
N THR A 188 -11.93 5.50 9.65
CA THR A 188 -10.91 5.95 8.69
C THR A 188 -10.60 7.45 8.81
N CYS A 189 -11.60 8.29 9.09
CA CYS A 189 -11.42 9.75 9.17
C CYS A 189 -11.76 10.37 10.53
N ALA A 190 -12.09 9.56 11.53
CA ALA A 190 -12.50 9.97 12.86
C ALA A 190 -13.60 11.05 12.86
N GLY A 191 -14.60 10.91 11.97
CA GLY A 191 -15.73 11.86 11.90
C GLY A 191 -15.46 13.15 11.13
N THR A 192 -14.28 13.35 10.53
CA THR A 192 -13.98 14.60 9.82
C THR A 192 -14.47 14.62 8.37
N GLY A 193 -14.88 13.48 7.82
CA GLY A 193 -15.23 13.31 6.40
C GLY A 193 -14.05 13.47 5.45
N LYS A 194 -12.83 13.68 5.99
CA LYS A 194 -11.59 13.90 5.25
C LYS A 194 -10.48 13.06 5.86
N VAL A 195 -9.60 12.51 5.04
CA VAL A 195 -8.36 11.93 5.58
C VAL A 195 -7.27 12.97 5.43
N SER A 196 -6.52 13.20 6.49
CA SER A 196 -5.21 13.83 6.41
C SER A 196 -4.21 12.79 6.86
N LEU A 197 -3.35 12.33 5.95
CA LEU A 197 -2.22 11.52 6.39
C LEU A 197 -1.26 12.43 7.18
N PRO A 198 -0.78 12.00 8.36
CA PRO A 198 0.12 12.83 9.17
C PRO A 198 1.37 13.18 8.36
N LYS A 199 1.78 14.46 8.47
CA LYS A 199 2.98 14.98 7.80
C LYS A 199 4.21 14.16 8.18
#